data_AF-A0A5C3LMJ0-F1
#
_entry.id   AF-A0A5C3LMJ0-F1
#
_cell.length_a   1.000
_cell.length_b   1.000
_cell.length_c   1.000
_cell.angle_alpha   90.00
_cell.angle_beta   90.00
_cell.angle_gamma   90.00
#
_symmetry.space_group_name_H-M   'P 1'
#
loop_
_entity.id
_entity.type
_entity.pdbx_description
1 polymer ?
#
loop_
_entity_poly.entity_id
_entity_poly.type
_entity_poly.pdbx_seq_one_letter_code
_entity_poly.pdbx_strand_id
1 'polypeptide(L)' 'MPAEVKDKDGVPIHVGDTVSNRARGGKQVGKVSAIVTTEEEAAEREVGHPPKVLFGDQHGHHVAHYPPTVIHGDNPFK' A
#
# COMPACT_ATOMS: atom_id res chain seq x y z
N MET A 1 -3.34 -17.57 11.59
CA MET A 1 -2.85 -17.38 10.20
C MET A 1 -2.79 -15.88 9.98
N PRO A 2 -1.66 -15.29 9.54
CA PRO A 2 -1.65 -13.87 9.21
C PRO A 2 -2.70 -13.65 8.13
N ALA A 3 -3.60 -12.69 8.33
CA ALA A 3 -4.61 -12.35 7.34
C ALA A 3 -3.88 -11.86 6.08
N GLU A 4 -4.10 -12.53 4.94
CA GLU A 4 -3.53 -12.10 3.67
C GLU A 4 -4.04 -10.70 3.33
N VAL A 5 -3.11 -9.76 3.23
CA VAL A 5 -3.43 -8.39 2.83
C VAL A 5 -3.65 -8.36 1.33
N LYS A 6 -4.86 -7.98 0.92
CA LYS A 6 -5.29 -8.00 -0.48
C LYS A 6 -5.51 -6.59 -1.00
N ASP A 7 -5.28 -6.42 -2.29
CA ASP A 7 -5.60 -5.20 -3.01
C ASP A 7 -7.10 -5.08 -3.29
N LYS A 8 -7.49 -4.04 -4.04
CA LYS A 8 -8.88 -3.80 -4.44
C LYS A 8 -9.50 -4.97 -5.23
N ASP A 9 -8.71 -5.70 -6.00
CA ASP A 9 -9.17 -6.79 -6.87
C ASP A 9 -9.12 -8.16 -6.15
N GLY A 10 -8.73 -8.19 -4.88
CA GLY A 10 -8.60 -9.40 -4.09
C GLY A 10 -7.29 -10.15 -4.29
N VAL A 11 -6.31 -9.55 -4.96
CA VAL A 11 -4.98 -10.11 -5.18
C VAL A 11 -4.13 -9.88 -3.93
N PRO A 12 -3.49 -10.92 -3.37
CA PRO A 12 -2.57 -10.76 -2.25
C PRO A 12 -1.39 -9.84 -2.62
N ILE A 13 -1.10 -8.88 -1.74
CA ILE A 13 0.01 -7.92 -1.88
C ILE A 13 1.22 -8.46 -1.15
N HIS A 14 2.38 -8.42 -1.79
CA HIS A 14 3.67 -8.79 -1.20
C HIS A 14 4.67 -7.63 -1.27
N VAL A 15 5.70 -7.72 -0.43
CA VAL A 15 6.84 -6.78 -0.48
C VAL A 15 7.57 -6.94 -1.82
N GLY A 16 7.83 -5.81 -2.49
CA GLY A 16 8.42 -5.76 -3.83
C GLY A 16 7.41 -5.60 -4.96
N ASP A 17 6.13 -5.86 -4.72
CA ASP A 17 5.09 -5.67 -5.72
C ASP A 17 4.93 -4.19 -6.07
N THR A 18 4.67 -3.90 -7.34
CA THR A 18 4.33 -2.54 -7.77
C THR A 18 2.84 -2.33 -7.54
N VAL A 19 2.50 -1.33 -6.74
CA VAL A 19 1.12 -0.93 -6.46
C VAL A 19 0.90 0.53 -6.85
N SER A 20 -0.36 0.86 -7.11
CA SER A 20 -0.78 2.22 -7.38
C SER A 20 -2.07 2.59 -6.65
N ASN A 21 -2.21 3.86 -6.30
CA ASN A 21 -3.48 4.45 -5.87
C ASN A 21 -3.85 5.65 -6.76
N ARG A 22 -5.13 6.01 -6.71
CA ARG A 22 -5.62 7.26 -7.28
C ARG A 22 -5.45 8.38 -6.27
N ALA A 23 -4.77 9.44 -6.66
CA ALA A 23 -4.67 10.69 -5.91
C ALA A 23 -5.46 11.81 -6.59
N ARG A 24 -5.77 12.89 -5.88
CA ARG A 24 -6.44 14.06 -6.47
C ARG A 24 -5.50 14.71 -7.48
N GLY A 25 -5.84 14.62 -8.77
CA GLY A 25 -5.04 15.20 -9.86
C GLY A 25 -3.89 14.31 -10.33
N GLY A 26 -3.83 13.04 -9.92
CA GLY A 26 -2.77 12.14 -10.37
C GLY A 26 -2.89 10.72 -9.83
N LYS A 27 -1.73 10.06 -9.73
CA LYS A 27 -1.56 8.72 -9.19
C LYS A 27 -0.34 8.67 -8.28
N GLN A 28 -0.33 7.79 -7.30
CA GLN A 28 0.87 7.43 -6.56
C GLN A 28 1.21 5.99 -6.92
N VAL A 29 2.40 5.77 -7.48
CA VAL A 29 2.85 4.45 -7.94
C VAL A 29 4.20 4.16 -7.30
N GLY A 30 4.32 2.97 -6.73
CA GLY A 30 5.55 2.57 -6.06
C GLY A 30 5.66 1.08 -5.81
N LYS A 31 6.87 0.64 -5.47
CA LYS A 31 7.08 -0.71 -4.97
C LYS A 31 6.79 -0.77 -3.48
N VAL A 32 6.06 -1.81 -3.07
CA VAL A 32 5.77 -2.09 -1.66
C VAL A 32 7.07 -2.33 -0.92
N SER A 33 7.32 -1.52 0.10
CA SER A 33 8.49 -1.67 0.99
C SER A 33 8.15 -2.45 2.25
N ALA A 34 6.91 -2.34 2.74
CA ALA A 34 6.43 -3.06 3.91
C ALA A 34 4.91 -3.15 3.93
N ILE A 35 4.40 -4.14 4.67
CA ILE A 35 2.98 -4.31 4.96
C ILE A 35 2.87 -4.36 6.47
N VAL A 36 2.16 -3.39 7.04
CA VAL A 36 1.91 -3.28 8.47
C VAL A 36 0.56 -3.89 8.76
N THR A 37 0.55 -4.89 9.64
CA THR A 37 -0.69 -5.61 9.99
C THR A 37 -1.05 -5.52 11.46
N THR A 38 -0.09 -5.21 12.33
CA THR A 38 -0.29 -5.10 13.78
C THR A 38 -0.22 -3.63 14.25
N GLU A 39 -0.81 -3.35 15.41
CA GLU A 39 -0.71 -2.01 16.02
C GLU A 39 0.72 -1.69 16.49
N GLU A 40 1.49 -2.69 16.90
CA GLU A 40 2.89 -2.54 17.31
C GLU A 40 3.77 -2.03 16.15
N GLU A 41 3.71 -2.70 14.99
CA GLU A 41 4.41 -2.26 13.78
C GLU A 41 3.93 -0.90 13.29
N ALA A 42 2.64 -0.61 13.50
CA ALA A 42 2.03 0.66 13.13
C ALA A 42 2.58 1.81 13.98
N ALA A 43 2.73 1.59 15.30
CA ALA A 43 3.33 2.55 16.22
C ALA A 43 4.82 2.79 15.92
N GLU A 44 5.60 1.73 15.65
CA GLU A 44 7.03 1.85 15.29
C GLU A 44 7.25 2.65 14.00
N ARG A 45 6.31 2.57 13.05
CA ARG A 45 6.39 3.26 11.76
C ARG A 45 5.58 4.55 11.70
N GLU A 46 5.03 4.99 12.83
CA GLU A 46 4.18 6.18 12.95
C GLU A 46 3.01 6.20 11.94
N VAL A 47 2.45 5.02 11.62
CA VAL A 47 1.28 4.87 10.75
C VAL A 47 0.05 4.53 11.58
N GLY A 48 -1.08 5.18 11.31
CA GLY A 48 -2.34 4.88 11.98
C GLY A 48 -3.13 3.78 11.28
N HIS A 49 -3.96 3.05 12.03
CA HIS A 49 -5.01 2.14 11.53
C HIS A 49 -4.52 1.03 10.58
N PRO A 50 -3.84 -0.01 11.09
CA PRO A 50 -3.53 -1.20 10.30
C PRO A 50 -4.81 -1.91 9.79
N PRO A 51 -4.76 -2.64 8.66
CA PRO A 51 -3.58 -2.88 7.84
C PRO A 51 -3.21 -1.69 6.94
N LYS A 52 -1.90 -1.48 6.73
CA LYS A 52 -1.35 -0.46 5.83
C LYS A 52 -0.29 -1.04 4.90
N VAL A 53 -0.34 -0.64 3.65
CA VAL A 53 0.72 -0.90 2.66
C VAL A 53 1.60 0.34 2.56
N LEU A 54 2.91 0.16 2.71
CA LEU A 54 3.89 1.22 2.60
C LEU A 54 4.63 1.11 1.27
N PHE A 55 4.75 2.21 0.53
CA PHE A 55 5.53 2.29 -0.70
C PHE A 55 6.05 3.71 -0.93
N GLY A 56 7.16 3.84 -1.66
CA GLY A 56 7.65 5.14 -2.14
C GLY A 56 7.03 5.48 -3.49
N ASP A 57 6.39 6.64 -3.62
CA ASP A 57 5.81 7.07 -4.89
C ASP A 57 6.87 7.58 -5.89
N GLN A 58 6.45 7.83 -7.12
CA GLN A 58 7.33 8.29 -8.20
C GLN A 58 7.96 9.68 -7.97
N HIS A 59 7.52 10.42 -6.96
CA HIS A 59 8.06 11.73 -6.57
C HIS A 59 8.98 11.64 -5.34
N GLY A 60 9.18 10.45 -4.79
CA GLY A 60 9.99 10.22 -3.59
C GLY A 60 9.23 10.41 -2.28
N HIS A 61 7.89 10.48 -2.31
CA HIS A 61 7.11 10.53 -1.07
C HIS A 61 6.88 9.13 -0.50
N HIS A 62 6.95 9.00 0.81
CA HIS A 62 6.53 7.79 1.52
C HIS A 62 5.00 7.78 1.66
N VAL A 63 4.36 6.73 1.14
CA VAL A 63 2.90 6.56 1.15
C VAL A 63 2.55 5.37 2.04
N ALA A 64 1.63 5.59 2.99
CA ALA A 64 1.02 4.53 3.79
C ALA A 64 -0.48 4.49 3.50
N HIS A 65 -0.95 3.47 2.79
CA HIS A 65 -2.32 3.41 2.28
C HIS A 65 -3.09 2.17 2.74
N TYR A 66 -4.41 2.27 2.75
CA TYR A 66 -5.28 1.15 3.07
C TYR A 66 -5.27 0.12 1.91
N PRO A 67 -4.99 -1.17 2.15
CA PRO A 67 -4.75 -2.14 1.08
C PRO A 67 -5.90 -2.30 0.06
N PRO A 68 -7.19 -2.40 0.46
CA PRO A 68 -8.32 -2.52 -0.48
C PRO A 68 -8.58 -1.31 -1.38
N THR A 69 -7.71 -0.30 -1.35
CA THR A 69 -7.81 0.91 -2.19
C THR A 69 -6.56 1.12 -3.06
N VAL A 70 -5.57 0.23 -2.96
CA VAL A 70 -4.48 0.14 -3.93
C VAL A 70 -4.80 -0.94 -4.95
N ILE A 71 -4.15 -0.86 -6.11
CA ILE A 71 -4.30 -1.79 -7.24
C ILE A 71 -2.90 -2.21 -7.66
N HIS A 72 -2.70 -3.48 -8.00
CA HIS A 72 -1.45 -3.92 -8.61
C HIS A 72 -1.16 -3.25 -9.95
N GLY A 73 0.12 -2.93 -10.16
CA GLY A 73 0.60 -2.25 -11.35
C GLY A 73 0.60 -0.73 -11.20
N ASP A 74 0.86 -0.04 -12.31
CA ASP A 74 1.14 1.38 -12.36
C ASP A 74 -0.08 2.25 -12.71
N ASN A 75 -1.21 1.62 -13.06
CA ASN A 75 -2.42 2.31 -13.50
C ASN A 75 -3.60 2.07 -12.53
N PRO A 76 -3.91 3.04 -11.66
CA PRO A 76 -4.99 2.92 -10.67
C PRO A 76 -6.38 3.24 -11.24
N PHE A 77 -6.48 3.53 -12.55
CA PHE A 77 -7.75 3.86 -13.23
C PHE A 77 -8.35 2.67 -13.98
N LYS A 78 -7.77 1.48 -13.83
CA LYS A 78 -8.37 0.24 -14.30
C LYS A 78 -9.62 -0.12 -13.50
#